data_AF-A0A9D4FJC6-F1
#
_entry.id   AF-A0A9D4FJC6-F1
#
_cell.length_a   1.000
_cell.length_b   1.000
_cell.length_c   1.000
_cell.angle_alpha   90.00
_cell.angle_beta   90.00
_cell.angle_gamma   90.00
#
_symmetry.space_group_name_H-M   'P 1'
#
loop_
_entity.id
_entity.type
_entity.pdbx_description
1 polymer ?
#
loop_
_entity_poly.entity_id
_entity_poly.type
_entity_poly.pdbx_seq_one_letter_code
_entity_poly.pdbx_strand_id
1 'polypeptide(L)' 'MAGLLREFEDFFAKNEFDLGNFTAVEHCIDTREAKPIRQTMRRTPVAFVTEEENHLKKMLDAGVIQPSNSE' A
#
# COMPACT_ATOMS: atom_id res chain seq x y z
N MET A 1 25.99 -10.10 16.19
CA MET A 1 25.07 -9.38 15.29
C MET A 1 24.63 -10.21 14.10
N ALA A 2 25.55 -10.73 13.27
CA ALA A 2 25.19 -11.46 12.04
C ALA A 2 24.36 -12.75 12.25
N GLY A 3 24.55 -13.47 13.35
CA GLY A 3 23.77 -14.68 13.66
C GLY A 3 22.27 -14.41 13.84
N LEU A 4 21.93 -13.38 14.61
CA LEU A 4 20.55 -12.98 14.90
C LEU A 4 19.79 -12.56 13.64
N LEU A 5 20.42 -11.72 12.81
CA LEU A 5 19.79 -11.23 11.57
C LEU A 5 19.50 -12.36 10.58
N ARG A 6 20.34 -13.41 10.56
CA ARG A 6 20.15 -14.57 9.70
C ARG A 6 19.13 -15.55 10.28
N GLU A 7 19.08 -15.68 11.60
CA GLU A 7 18.12 -16.55 12.30
C GLU A 7 16.68 -16.03 12.19
N PHE A 8 16.50 -14.71 12.20
CA PHE A 8 15.19 -14.05 12.12
C PHE A 8 15.04 -13.24 10.82
N GLU A 9 15.68 -13.68 9.74
CA GLU A 9 15.73 -12.95 8.45
C GLU A 9 14.32 -12.70 7.87
N ASP A 10 13.37 -13.57 8.18
CA ASP A 10 11.94 -13.50 7.83
C ASP A 10 11.15 -12.46 8.63
N PHE A 11 11.64 -12.04 9.80
CA PHE A 11 11.01 -10.98 10.61
C PHE A 11 11.43 -9.58 10.20
N PHE A 12 12.56 -9.44 9.50
CA PHE A 12 13.09 -8.14 9.09
C PHE A 12 12.69 -7.84 7.65
N ALA A 13 12.04 -6.69 7.45
CA ALA A 13 11.77 -6.19 6.10
C ALA A 13 13.08 -5.89 5.36
N LYS A 14 13.27 -6.52 4.20
CA LYS A 14 14.45 -6.36 3.35
C LYS A 14 14.36 -5.15 2.42
N ASN A 15 13.15 -4.68 2.15
CA ASN A 15 12.86 -3.51 1.33
C ASN A 15 11.50 -2.89 1.73
N GLU A 16 11.17 -1.75 1.13
CA GLU A 16 9.96 -0.97 1.43
C GLU A 16 8.62 -1.71 1.13
N PHE A 17 8.65 -2.74 0.27
CA PHE A 17 7.48 -3.55 -0.11
C PHE A 17 7.53 -4.98 0.44
N ASP A 18 8.51 -5.28 1.31
CA ASP A 18 8.58 -6.55 2.06
C ASP A 18 7.61 -6.49 3.24
N LEU A 19 6.32 -6.41 2.90
CA LEU A 19 5.23 -6.23 3.83
C LEU A 19 4.64 -7.59 4.20
N GLY A 20 4.50 -7.82 5.50
CA GLY A 20 3.74 -8.97 6.00
C GLY A 20 2.25 -8.85 5.64
N ASN A 21 1.64 -9.95 5.24
CA ASN A 21 0.20 -10.04 5.00
C ASN A 21 -0.42 -11.07 5.96
N PHE A 22 -1.37 -10.61 6.78
CA PHE A 22 -2.16 -11.45 7.66
C PHE A 22 -3.58 -11.61 7.11
N THR A 23 -3.93 -12.80 6.64
CA THR A 23 -5.18 -13.06 5.92
C THR A 23 -6.28 -13.70 6.78
N ALA A 24 -6.02 -14.02 8.04
CA ALA A 24 -6.99 -14.74 8.88
C ALA A 24 -8.16 -13.85 9.35
N VAL A 25 -8.01 -12.52 9.29
CA VAL A 25 -9.05 -11.55 9.65
C VAL A 25 -9.02 -10.41 8.64
N GLU A 26 -10.18 -10.06 8.11
CA GLU A 26 -10.38 -8.88 7.28
C GLU A 26 -10.91 -7.73 8.15
N HIS A 27 -10.27 -6.57 8.07
CA HIS A 27 -10.68 -5.40 8.83
C HIS A 27 -11.88 -4.70 8.17
N CYS A 28 -12.95 -4.46 8.94
CA CYS A 28 -14.10 -3.68 8.51
C CYS A 28 -14.09 -2.30 9.18
N ILE A 29 -14.22 -1.24 8.39
CA ILE A 29 -14.31 0.15 8.87
C ILE A 29 -15.79 0.51 9.08
N ASP A 30 -16.19 0.79 10.33
CA ASP A 30 -17.54 1.26 10.64
C ASP A 30 -17.70 2.76 10.33
N THR A 31 -18.42 3.06 9.24
CA THR A 31 -18.72 4.43 8.81
C THR A 31 -20.01 5.00 9.42
N ARG A 32 -20.75 4.22 10.22
CA ARG A 32 -22.07 4.59 10.79
C ARG A 32 -23.02 5.10 9.71
N GLU A 33 -23.47 6.36 9.82
CA GLU A 33 -24.42 7.00 8.92
C GLU A 33 -23.73 7.90 7.87
N ALA A 34 -22.39 7.90 7.82
CA ALA A 34 -21.66 8.72 6.87
C ALA A 34 -21.89 8.22 5.44
N LYS A 35 -22.39 9.11 4.57
CA LYS A 35 -22.58 8.81 3.15
C LYS A 35 -21.24 8.86 2.40
N PRO A 36 -21.07 8.07 1.32
CA PRO A 36 -19.93 8.20 0.43
C PRO A 36 -19.77 9.63 -0.07
N ILE A 37 -18.51 10.09 -0.15
CA ILE A 37 -18.18 11.41 -0.69
C ILE A 37 -17.14 11.22 -1.79
N ARG A 38 -17.45 11.71 -2.99
CA ARG A 38 -16.51 11.77 -4.10
C ARG A 38 -15.79 13.11 -4.11
N GLN A 39 -14.47 13.07 -3.89
CA GLN A 39 -13.59 14.23 -4.04
C GLN A 39 -12.76 14.11 -5.32
N THR A 40 -12.74 15.16 -6.12
CA THR A 40 -11.93 15.19 -7.35
C THR A 40 -10.45 15.21 -7.02
N MET A 41 -9.68 14.32 -7.67
CA MET A 41 -8.23 14.28 -7.54
C MET A 41 -7.60 15.59 -8.03
N ARG A 42 -6.62 16.10 -7.29
CA ARG A 42 -5.84 17.28 -7.70
C ARG A 42 -4.79 16.87 -8.72
N ARG A 43 -4.41 17.80 -9.61
CA ARG A 43 -3.37 17.54 -10.62
C ARG A 43 -2.01 17.39 -9.95
N THR A 44 -1.26 16.38 -10.36
CA THR A 44 0.15 16.22 -10.01
C THR A 44 1.00 17.25 -10.75
N PRO A 45 1.93 17.94 -10.07
CA PRO A 45 2.89 18.80 -10.74
C PRO A 45 3.76 18.00 -11.73
N VAL A 46 4.06 18.60 -12.89
CA VAL A 46 4.76 17.93 -14.00
C VAL A 46 6.10 17.30 -13.57
N ALA A 47 6.80 17.93 -12.62
CA ALA A 47 8.08 17.42 -12.10
C ALA A 47 7.99 16.06 -11.39
N PHE A 48 6.80 15.70 -10.88
CA PHE A 48 6.60 14.48 -10.07
C PHE A 48 5.83 13.37 -10.80
N VAL A 49 5.32 13.63 -12.00
CA VAL A 49 4.46 12.66 -12.73
C VAL A 49 5.16 11.31 -12.89
N THR A 50 6.42 11.32 -13.32
CA THR A 50 7.20 10.09 -13.51
C THR A 50 7.45 9.35 -12.20
N GLU A 51 7.69 10.07 -11.11
CA GLU A 51 7.94 9.47 -9.79
C GLU A 51 6.66 8.83 -9.22
N GLU A 52 5.53 9.55 -9.34
CA GLU A 52 4.21 9.06 -8.93
C GLU A 52 3.81 7.80 -9.70
N GLU A 53 3.94 7.80 -11.03
CA GLU A 53 3.65 6.63 -11.87
C GLU A 53 4.50 5.41 -11.48
N ASN A 54 5.80 5.62 -11.24
CA ASN A 54 6.70 4.56 -10.80
C ASN A 54 6.29 4.01 -9.42
N HIS A 55 5.92 4.88 -8.48
CA HIS A 55 5.53 4.47 -7.14
C HIS A 55 4.20 3.70 -7.16
N LEU A 56 3.21 4.17 -7.92
CA LEU A 56 1.94 3.46 -8.15
C LEU A 56 2.18 2.06 -8.73
N LYS A 57 3.07 1.95 -9.73
CA LYS A 57 3.43 0.66 -10.32
C LYS A 57 4.04 -0.29 -9.30
N LYS A 58 4.99 0.18 -8.48
CA LYS A 58 5.59 -0.66 -7.43
C LYS A 58 4.55 -1.15 -6.41
N MET A 59 3.61 -0.30 -6.01
CA MET A 59 2.52 -0.68 -5.10
C MET A 59 1.56 -1.70 -5.72
N LEU A 60 1.25 -1.56 -7.01
CA LEU A 60 0.46 -2.55 -7.76
C LEU A 60 1.18 -3.89 -7.85
N ASP A 61 2.46 -3.88 -8.23
CA ASP A 61 3.29 -5.08 -8.36
C ASP A 61 3.44 -5.80 -7.00
N ALA A 62 3.51 -5.03 -5.90
CA ALA A 62 3.53 -5.55 -4.53
C ALA A 62 2.17 -6.02 -4.00
N GLY A 63 1.07 -5.77 -4.72
CA GLY A 63 -0.29 -6.14 -4.29
C GLY A 63 -0.84 -5.31 -3.13
N VAL A 64 -0.24 -4.16 -2.83
CA VAL A 64 -0.68 -3.25 -1.76
C VAL A 64 -1.94 -2.48 -2.18
N ILE A 65 -2.06 -2.18 -3.48
CA ILE A 65 -3.21 -1.52 -4.07
C ILE A 65 -3.76 -2.34 -5.24
N GLN A 66 -5.03 -2.10 -5.57
CA GLN A 66 -5.69 -2.73 -6.71
C GLN A 66 -6.64 -1.74 -7.42
N PRO A 67 -6.92 -1.95 -8.72
CA PRO A 67 -7.97 -1.21 -9.41
C PRO A 67 -9.32 -1.42 -8.70
N SER A 68 -10.08 -0.34 -8.53
CA SER A 68 -11.42 -0.39 -7.96
C SER A 68 -12.31 0.64 -8.64
N ASN A 69 -13.62 0.44 -8.56
CA ASN A 69 -14.61 1.41 -8.98
C ASN A 69 -15.50 1.73 -7.78
N SER A 70 -15.45 2.98 -7.32
CA SER A 70 -16.21 3.49 -6.18
C SER A 70 -17.01 4.69 -6.66
N GLU A 71 -18.34 4.59 -6.62
CA GLU A 71 -19.27 5.65 -7.02
C GLU A 71 -19.54 6.67 -5.91
#